data_AF-A0AAI8D6R2-F1
#
_entry.id   AF-A0AAI8D6R2-F1
#
_cell.length_a   1.000
_cell.length_b   1.000
_cell.length_c   1.000
_cell.angle_alpha   90.00
_cell.angle_beta   90.00
_cell.angle_gamma   90.00
#
_symmetry.space_group_name_H-M   'P 1'
#
loop_
_entity.id
_entity.type
_entity.pdbx_description
1 polymer ?
#
loop_
_entity_poly.entity_id
_entity_poly.type
_entity_poly.pdbx_seq_one_letter_code
_entity_poly.pdbx_strand_id
1 'polypeptide(L)'
;MVADANPNVTYMNPAVMDLLKEAEVDLKKELPKFSVATLIGSNIDVFHKNPSHQRNMLAALKSATAQRSPSAPGCSTCSSRR
;
A
#
# COMPACT_ATOMS: atom_id res chain seq x y z
N MET A 1 -0.06 -0.15 10.77
CA MET A 1 0.99 -0.99 10.14
C MET A 1 1.53 -0.23 8.95
N VAL A 2 2.83 -0.28 8.71
CA VAL A 2 3.50 0.34 7.55
C VAL A 2 4.30 -0.75 6.83
N ALA A 3 4.27 -0.74 5.50
CA ALA A 3 5.01 -1.65 4.65
C ALA A 3 5.90 -0.88 3.66
N ASP A 4 6.97 -1.53 3.18
CA ASP A 4 7.84 -1.01 2.14
C ASP A 4 7.23 -1.16 0.73
N ALA A 5 8.01 -0.82 -0.31
CA ALA A 5 7.59 -0.96 -1.71
C ALA A 5 7.45 -2.42 -2.17
N ASN A 6 7.99 -3.38 -1.42
CA ASN A 6 8.02 -4.81 -1.69
C ASN A 6 7.05 -5.59 -0.78
N PRO A 7 5.85 -5.04 -0.50
CA PRO A 7 4.91 -5.45 0.55
C PRO A 7 5.42 -6.04 1.87
N ASN A 8 6.63 -5.72 2.32
CA ASN A 8 7.14 -6.21 3.61
C ASN A 8 6.76 -5.25 4.72
N VAL A 9 6.23 -5.76 5.83
CA VAL A 9 5.87 -4.94 6.98
C VAL A 9 7.14 -4.44 7.66
N THR A 10 7.36 -3.13 7.68
CA THR A 10 8.54 -2.51 8.30
C THR A 10 8.26 -1.95 9.69
N TYR A 11 6.99 -1.66 9.99
CA TYR A 11 6.62 -1.11 11.30
C TYR A 11 5.18 -1.45 11.69
N MET A 12 4.98 -1.64 13.00
CA MET A 12 3.66 -1.72 13.60
C MET A 12 3.63 -1.03 14.96
N ASN A 13 2.52 -0.32 15.23
CA ASN A 13 2.29 0.34 16.50
C ASN A 13 2.14 -0.72 17.62
N PRO A 14 2.73 -0.51 18.82
CA PRO A 14 2.55 -1.40 19.98
C PRO A 14 1.08 -1.76 20.29
N ALA A 15 0.16 -0.80 20.26
CA ALA A 15 -1.26 -1.06 20.52
C ALA A 15 -1.88 -2.02 19.50
N VAL A 16 -1.41 -1.97 18.24
CA VAL A 16 -1.85 -2.90 17.19
C VAL A 16 -1.19 -4.27 17.37
N MET A 17 0.06 -4.33 17.84
CA MET A 17 0.72 -5.60 18.18
C MET A 17 -0.06 -6.33 19.28
N ASP A 18 -0.48 -5.62 20.33
CA ASP A 18 -1.18 -6.22 21.46
C ASP A 18 -2.59 -6.68 21.08
N LEU A 19 -3.34 -5.87 20.33
CA LEU A 19 -4.62 -6.27 19.76
C LEU A 19 -4.51 -7.54 18.90
N LEU A 20 -3.49 -7.61 18.04
CA LEU A 20 -3.30 -8.77 17.17
C LEU A 20 -2.84 -10.01 17.94
N LYS A 21 -2.08 -9.86 19.04
CA LYS A 21 -1.71 -10.99 19.91
C LYS A 21 -2.94 -11.58 20.59
N GLU A 22 -3.84 -10.74 21.10
CA GLU A 22 -5.10 -11.18 21.70
C GLU A 22 -5.96 -11.94 20.69
N ALA A 23 -6.04 -11.44 19.45
CA ALA A 23 -6.81 -12.05 18.38
C ALA A 23 -6.09 -13.22 17.66
N GLU A 24 -4.82 -13.51 17.98
CA GLU A 24 -3.98 -14.44 17.20
C GLU A 24 -4.56 -15.86 17.16
N VAL A 25 -5.14 -16.32 18.27
CA VAL A 25 -5.75 -17.65 18.37
C VAL A 25 -6.92 -17.79 17.40
N ASP A 26 -7.76 -16.75 17.28
CA ASP A 26 -8.90 -16.75 16.38
C ASP A 26 -8.45 -16.59 14.92
N LEU A 27 -7.48 -15.71 14.66
CA LEU A 27 -6.91 -15.52 13.33
C LEU A 27 -6.24 -16.79 12.81
N LYS A 28 -5.62 -17.61 13.67
CA LYS A 28 -5.02 -18.89 13.28
C LYS A 28 -6.02 -19.94 12.80
N LYS A 29 -7.30 -19.84 13.16
CA LYS A 29 -8.35 -20.75 12.67
C LYS A 29 -8.55 -20.58 11.16
N GLU A 30 -8.51 -19.34 10.69
CA GLU A 30 -8.69 -18.97 9.28
C GLU A 30 -7.37 -18.86 8.51
N LEU A 31 -6.30 -18.49 9.21
CA LEU A 31 -4.96 -18.28 8.68
C LEU A 31 -3.95 -19.07 9.53
N PRO A 32 -3.79 -20.40 9.32
CA PRO A 32 -2.97 -21.25 10.19
C PRO A 32 -1.49 -20.85 10.30
N LYS A 33 -1.00 -20.08 9.33
CA LYS A 33 0.38 -19.56 9.27
C LYS A 33 0.52 -18.15 9.87
N PHE A 34 -0.57 -17.54 10.35
CA PHE A 34 -0.53 -16.22 10.97
C PHE A 34 0.24 -16.28 12.29
N SER A 35 1.16 -15.36 12.48
CA SER A 35 1.91 -15.18 13.72
C SER A 35 2.28 -13.71 13.86
N VAL A 36 1.94 -13.11 15.00
CA VAL A 36 2.27 -11.70 15.27
C VAL A 36 3.78 -11.53 15.42
N ALA A 37 4.47 -12.54 15.94
CA ALA A 37 5.91 -12.53 16.15
C ALA A 37 6.70 -12.45 14.84
N THR A 38 6.18 -12.99 13.74
CA THR A 38 6.83 -12.94 12.43
C THR A 38 6.30 -11.81 11.56
N LEU A 39 5.31 -11.04 12.01
CA LEU A 39 4.58 -10.09 11.18
C LEU A 39 5.47 -8.95 10.68
N ILE A 40 6.36 -8.41 11.53
CA ILE A 40 7.39 -7.46 11.11
C ILE A 40 8.45 -8.21 10.31
N GLY A 41 8.75 -7.72 9.11
CA GLY A 41 9.65 -8.36 8.15
C GLY A 41 8.97 -9.40 7.26
N SER A 42 7.72 -9.81 7.56
CA SER A 42 6.96 -10.67 6.65
C SER A 42 6.34 -9.89 5.50
N ASN A 43 6.20 -10.58 4.38
CA ASN A 43 5.45 -10.08 3.24
C ASN A 43 3.94 -10.24 3.45
N ILE A 44 3.17 -9.19 3.21
CA ILE A 44 1.72 -9.18 3.50
C ILE A 44 0.91 -10.07 2.55
N ASP A 45 1.47 -10.45 1.40
CA ASP A 45 0.81 -11.34 0.45
C ASP A 45 0.57 -12.74 1.00
N VAL A 46 1.38 -13.16 1.99
CA VAL A 46 1.29 -14.46 2.65
C VAL A 46 -0.05 -14.63 3.38
N PHE A 47 -0.71 -13.51 3.73
CA PHE A 47 -1.98 -13.49 4.44
C PHE A 47 -3.20 -13.32 3.53
N HIS A 48 -3.01 -13.22 2.21
CA HIS A 48 -4.09 -13.09 1.24
C HIS A 48 -4.42 -14.43 0.58
N LYS A 49 -5.69 -14.84 0.65
CA LYS A 49 -6.20 -16.10 0.07
C LYS A 49 -5.94 -16.20 -1.45
N ASN A 50 -5.81 -15.06 -2.14
CA ASN A 50 -5.41 -15.00 -3.55
C ASN A 50 -4.69 -13.66 -3.88
N PRO A 51 -3.35 -13.60 -3.88
CA PRO A 51 -2.56 -12.35 -3.89
C PRO A 51 -2.58 -11.58 -5.22
N SER A 52 -2.98 -12.22 -6.32
CA SER A 52 -3.03 -11.62 -7.66
C SER A 52 -4.13 -10.58 -7.84
N HIS A 53 -5.21 -10.66 -7.05
CA HIS A 53 -6.38 -9.79 -7.26
C HIS A 53 -6.18 -8.35 -6.76
N GLN A 54 -5.48 -8.15 -5.64
CA GLN A 54 -5.29 -6.82 -5.04
C GLN A 54 -4.14 -6.04 -5.68
N ARG A 55 -3.09 -6.72 -6.16
CA ARG A 55 -1.99 -6.08 -6.90
C ARG A 55 -2.48 -5.38 -8.16
N ASN A 56 -3.40 -6.00 -8.90
CA ASN A 56 -3.95 -5.43 -10.13
C ASN A 56 -4.80 -4.16 -9.85
N MET A 57 -5.48 -4.08 -8.71
CA MET A 57 -6.28 -2.91 -8.32
C MET A 57 -5.39 -1.73 -7.86
N LEU A 58 -4.31 -1.99 -7.11
CA LEU A 58 -3.32 -0.97 -6.71
C LEU A 58 -2.52 -0.43 -7.90
N ALA A 59 -2.23 -1.28 -8.90
CA ALA A 59 -1.60 -0.84 -10.15
C ALA A 59 -2.50 0.13 -10.94
N ALA A 60 -3.82 -0.10 -10.95
CA ALA A 60 -4.79 0.79 -11.59
C ALA A 60 -4.95 2.15 -10.89
N LEU A 61 -4.66 2.24 -9.58
CA LEU A 61 -4.66 3.51 -8.85
C LEU A 61 -3.38 4.34 -9.10
N LYS A 62 -2.24 3.70 -9.40
CA LYS A 62 -1.01 4.41 -9.82
C LYS A 62 -1.17 5.15 -11.15
N SER A 63 -2.00 4.65 -12.08
CA SER A 63 -2.27 5.36 -13.34
C SER A 63 -3.14 6.61 -13.16
N ALA A 64 -3.99 6.66 -12.13
CA ALA A 64 -4.90 7.79 -11.89
C ALA A 64 -4.21 9.02 -11.27
N THR A 65 -3.01 8.87 -10.71
CA THR A 65 -2.29 9.93 -9.99
C THR A 65 -1.12 10.54 -10.77
N ALA A 66 -0.80 10.02 -11.96
CA ALA A 66 0.25 10.56 -12.83
C ALA A 66 -0.18 11.78 -13.67
N GLN A 67 -1.45 12.20 -13.61
CA GLN A 67 -1.97 13.37 -14.35
C GLN A 67 -2.07 14.60 -13.44
N ARG A 68 -0.94 15.11 -12.94
CA ARG A 68 -0.87 16.53 -12.54
C ARG A 68 0.55 17.07 -12.66
N SER A 69 1.04 17.18 -13.89
CA SER A 69 2.08 18.15 -14.23
C SER A 69 1.42 19.46 -14.63
N PRO A 70 1.76 20.62 -14.04
CA PRO A 70 1.30 21.90 -14.53
C PRO A 70 2.15 22.30 -15.73
N SER A 71 1.73 21.93 -16.94
CA SER A 71 2.28 22.56 -18.15
C SER A 71 1.58 23.91 -18.32
N ALA A 72 2.19 24.97 -17.79
CA ALA A 72 1.82 26.33 -18.14
C ALA A 72 2.05 26.53 -19.66
N PRO A 73 1.05 26.96 -20.43
CA PRO A 73 1.28 27.30 -21.83
C PRO A 73 2.01 28.64 -21.88
N GLY A 74 3.19 28.63 -22.51
CA GLY A 74 3.94 29.84 -22.83
C GLY A 74 3.09 30.75 -23.71
N CYS A 75 2.75 31.92 -23.19
CA CYS A 75 2.15 33.01 -23.95
C CYS A 75 3.24 33.60 -24.87
N SER A 76 3.35 33.07 -26.09
CA SER A 76 4.15 33.68 -27.15
C SER A 76 3.22 34.49 -28.06
N THR A 77 3.69 35.69 -28.42
CA THR A 77 3.11 36.64 -29.39
C THR A 77 2.21 37.75 -28.83
N CYS A 78 2.82 38.69 -28.11
CA CYS A 78 2.39 40.09 -28.24
C CYS A 78 3.04 40.65 -29.51
N SER A 79 2.38 40.49 -30.66
CA SER A 79 2.78 41.12 -31.91
C SER A 79 1.64 42.01 -32.40
N SER A 80 1.90 43.32 -32.32
CA SER A 80 1.46 44.35 -33.27
C SER A 80 -0.05 44.49 -33.55
N ARG A 81 -0.66 45.52 -32.97
CA ARG A 81 -1.52 46.46 -33.73
C ARG A 81 -1.35 47.86 -33.17
N ARG A 82 -1.01 48.77 -34.08
CA ARG A 82 -1.15 50.22 -33.92
C ARG A 82 -2.63 50.57 -33.78
#